data_AF-A0A8G1ZLH8-F1
#
_entry.id   AF-A0A8G1ZLH8-F1
#
_cell.length_a   1.000
_cell.length_b   1.000
_cell.length_c   1.000
_cell.angle_alpha   90.00
_cell.angle_beta   90.00
_cell.angle_gamma   90.00
#
_symmetry.space_group_name_H-M   'P 1'
#
loop_
_entity.id
_entity.type
_entity.pdbx_description
1 polymer ?
#
loop_
_entity_poly.entity_id
_entity_poly.type
_entity_poly.pdbx_seq_one_letter_code
_entity_poly.pdbx_strand_id
1 'polypeptide(L)'
;MEIIDGRRYATRAELSARAGYKGDATLRALWAERESNGHPPARRIGRALYWDLEVWERWHAEYRRQGNGVDYSGSPDEELPPAGQAKVLGISISAISHYRDSPPPGWPAPVREEELGSGRMREYRTRRQLWAYADAGPRAGAGRTPAKGPDPKVALAVEALAAAPGRKAGETAAALAEQHGGGLSTWKRAVTEARKQG
;
A
#
# COMPACT_ATOMS: atom_id res chain seq x y z
N MET A 1 6.50 19.37 -19.37
CA MET A 1 6.88 18.04 -19.89
C MET A 1 7.61 18.33 -21.18
N GLU A 2 8.72 17.66 -21.46
CA GLU A 2 9.61 18.02 -22.56
C GLU A 2 9.98 16.79 -23.40
N ILE A 3 10.25 17.00 -24.69
CA ILE A 3 10.81 15.97 -25.55
C ILE A 3 12.31 16.20 -25.67
N ILE A 4 13.11 15.19 -25.32
CA ILE A 4 14.56 15.24 -25.36
C ILE A 4 15.05 13.95 -25.99
N ASP A 5 15.85 14.07 -27.06
CA ASP A 5 16.37 12.92 -27.81
C ASP A 5 15.24 11.95 -28.26
N GLY A 6 14.07 12.51 -28.61
CA GLY A 6 12.89 11.75 -29.03
C GLY A 6 12.09 11.09 -27.91
N ARG A 7 12.45 11.29 -26.64
CA ARG A 7 11.75 10.73 -25.48
C ARG A 7 11.06 11.78 -24.64
N ARG A 8 9.97 11.39 -23.97
CA ARG A 8 9.25 12.25 -23.03
C ARG A 8 9.94 12.29 -21.68
N TYR A 9 10.16 13.50 -21.18
CA TYR A 9 10.69 13.75 -19.86
C TYR A 9 9.74 14.62 -19.04
N ALA A 10 9.69 14.34 -17.75
CA ALA A 10 8.82 15.06 -16.81
C ALA A 10 9.62 15.55 -15.60
N THR A 11 9.22 16.72 -15.10
CA THR A 11 9.72 17.23 -13.82
C THR A 11 9.09 16.47 -12.66
N ARG A 12 9.67 16.59 -11.46
CA ARG A 12 9.13 15.93 -10.25
C ARG A 12 7.68 16.33 -9.99
N ALA A 13 7.33 17.61 -10.17
CA ALA A 13 5.97 18.10 -9.94
C ALA A 13 4.96 17.42 -10.89
N GLU A 14 5.34 17.26 -12.15
CA GLU A 14 4.52 16.61 -13.17
C GLU A 14 4.33 15.12 -12.91
N LEU A 15 5.41 14.42 -12.52
CA LEU A 15 5.33 13.03 -12.09
C LEU A 15 4.43 12.87 -10.87
N SER A 16 4.50 13.81 -9.92
CA SER A 16 3.70 13.77 -8.70
C SER A 16 2.20 13.92 -9.00
N ALA A 17 1.86 14.91 -9.84
CA ALA A 17 0.50 15.13 -10.30
C ALA A 17 -0.03 13.91 -11.06
N ARG A 18 0.79 13.33 -11.94
CA ARG A 18 0.45 12.12 -12.71
C ARG A 18 0.24 10.90 -11.83
N ALA A 19 1.02 10.75 -10.77
CA ALA A 19 0.90 9.68 -9.80
C ALA A 19 -0.28 9.86 -8.82
N GLY A 20 -0.97 11.02 -8.88
CA GLY A 20 -2.06 11.35 -7.96
C GLY A 20 -1.60 11.76 -6.56
N TYR A 21 -0.31 12.12 -6.37
CA TYR A 21 0.19 12.62 -5.10
C TYR A 21 -0.18 14.09 -4.87
N LYS A 22 -0.42 14.46 -3.62
CA LYS A 22 -0.60 15.85 -3.22
C LYS A 22 0.76 16.51 -3.00
N GLY A 23 1.20 17.33 -3.94
CA GLY A 23 2.52 17.98 -3.91
C GLY A 23 3.66 17.00 -4.22
N ASP A 24 4.92 17.42 -4.03
CA ASP A 24 6.12 16.66 -4.45
C ASP A 24 6.83 15.90 -3.31
N ALA A 25 6.34 16.00 -2.07
CA ALA A 25 7.00 15.45 -0.89
C ALA A 25 7.27 13.94 -0.99
N THR A 26 6.30 13.17 -1.49
CA THR A 26 6.45 11.72 -1.70
C THR A 26 7.56 11.41 -2.68
N LEU A 27 7.56 12.06 -3.85
CA LEU A 27 8.61 11.82 -4.85
C LEU A 27 9.97 12.36 -4.40
N ARG A 28 10.00 13.39 -3.56
CA ARG A 28 11.23 13.88 -2.94
C ARG A 28 11.84 12.84 -2.00
N ALA A 29 11.03 12.19 -1.17
CA ALA A 29 11.47 11.10 -0.30
C ALA A 29 11.97 9.90 -1.13
N LEU A 30 11.20 9.47 -2.13
CA LEU A 30 11.59 8.36 -3.01
C LEU A 30 12.89 8.64 -3.76
N TRP A 31 13.11 9.88 -4.19
CA TRP A 31 14.37 10.29 -4.83
C TRP A 31 15.56 10.34 -3.84
N ALA A 32 15.32 10.73 -2.59
CA ALA A 32 16.35 10.70 -1.56
C ALA A 32 16.81 9.25 -1.28
N GLU A 33 15.87 8.30 -1.32
CA GLU A 33 16.09 6.87 -1.11
C GLU A 33 16.39 6.08 -2.41
N ARG A 34 16.74 6.77 -3.50
CA ARG A 34 16.87 6.15 -4.84
C ARG A 34 17.82 4.96 -4.90
N GLU A 35 18.84 4.94 -4.05
CA GLU A 35 19.84 3.85 -4.00
C GLU A 35 19.24 2.55 -3.47
N SER A 36 18.25 2.63 -2.58
CA SER A 36 17.60 1.44 -1.99
C SER A 36 16.34 1.02 -2.75
N ASN A 37 15.62 1.96 -3.35
CA ASN A 37 14.35 1.67 -4.04
C ASN A 37 14.47 1.61 -5.57
N GLY A 38 15.66 1.82 -6.12
CA GLY A 38 15.92 1.76 -7.56
C GLY A 38 15.28 2.89 -8.36
N HIS A 39 14.94 4.03 -7.73
CA HIS A 39 14.31 5.15 -8.42
C HIS A 39 15.16 5.59 -9.63
N PRO A 40 14.56 5.74 -10.82
CA PRO A 40 15.28 6.05 -12.05
C PRO A 40 16.10 7.33 -11.93
N PRO A 41 17.27 7.37 -12.59
CA PRO A 41 18.13 8.55 -12.58
C PRO A 41 17.44 9.74 -13.25
N ALA A 42 17.80 10.94 -12.80
CA ALA A 42 17.33 12.19 -13.38
C ALA A 42 18.39 12.80 -14.29
N ARG A 43 17.96 13.42 -15.39
CA ARG A 43 18.76 14.33 -16.20
C ARG A 43 18.60 15.75 -15.68
N ARG A 44 19.70 16.49 -15.55
CA ARG A 44 19.66 17.91 -15.20
C ARG A 44 19.61 18.75 -16.46
N ILE A 45 18.64 19.67 -16.52
CA ILE A 45 18.43 20.56 -17.66
C ILE A 45 18.23 21.96 -17.08
N GLY A 46 19.22 22.82 -17.32
CA GLY A 46 19.35 24.08 -16.59
C GLY A 46 19.41 23.86 -15.07
N ARG A 47 18.40 24.38 -14.36
CA ARG A 47 18.29 24.27 -12.89
C ARG A 47 17.33 23.17 -12.42
N ALA A 48 16.62 22.51 -13.33
CA ALA A 48 15.61 21.51 -13.00
C ALA A 48 16.08 20.08 -13.29
N LEU A 49 15.46 19.14 -12.58
CA LEU A 49 15.65 17.70 -12.77
C LEU A 49 14.46 17.14 -13.54
N TYR A 50 14.77 16.29 -14.52
CA TYR A 50 13.83 15.65 -15.42
C TYR A 50 14.08 14.14 -15.41
N TRP A 51 13.01 13.36 -15.40
CA TRP A 51 13.08 11.90 -15.53
C TRP A 51 12.47 11.48 -16.85
N ASP A 52 13.06 10.47 -17.47
CA ASP A 52 12.45 9.78 -18.61
C ASP A 52 11.12 9.20 -18.12
N LEU A 53 10.04 9.64 -18.75
CA LEU A 53 8.68 9.36 -18.30
C LEU A 53 8.38 7.87 -18.37
N GLU A 54 8.80 7.19 -19.43
CA GLU A 54 8.49 5.77 -19.63
C GLU A 54 9.26 4.88 -18.65
N VAL A 55 10.53 5.22 -18.41
CA VAL A 55 11.35 4.54 -17.40
C VAL A 55 10.77 4.76 -16.01
N TRP A 56 10.36 5.99 -15.70
CA TRP A 56 9.76 6.32 -14.42
C TRP A 56 8.42 5.62 -14.20
N GLU A 57 7.54 5.57 -15.20
CA GLU A 57 6.24 4.90 -15.11
C GLU A 57 6.39 3.40 -14.86
N ARG A 58 7.32 2.74 -15.56
CA ARG A 58 7.59 1.32 -15.36
C ARG A 58 8.06 1.05 -13.93
N TRP A 59 9.06 1.81 -13.48
CA TRP A 59 9.55 1.69 -12.12
C TRP A 59 8.45 1.99 -11.09
N HIS A 60 7.65 3.02 -11.28
CA HIS A 60 6.61 3.42 -10.33
C HIS A 60 5.51 2.36 -10.21
N ALA A 61 5.14 1.74 -11.33
CA ALA A 61 4.21 0.62 -11.33
C ALA A 61 4.78 -0.57 -10.52
N GLU A 62 6.03 -0.96 -10.76
CA GLU A 62 6.69 -2.04 -10.02
C GLU A 62 6.84 -1.72 -8.53
N TYR A 63 7.28 -0.51 -8.19
CA TYR A 63 7.41 -0.02 -6.83
C TYR A 63 6.06 -0.08 -6.08
N ARG A 64 4.96 0.32 -6.74
CA ARG A 64 3.62 0.21 -6.18
C ARG A 64 3.20 -1.25 -5.94
N ARG A 65 3.56 -2.17 -6.84
CA ARG A 65 3.25 -3.59 -6.70
C ARG A 65 3.99 -4.22 -5.51
N GLN A 66 5.25 -3.86 -5.29
CA GLN A 66 6.03 -4.36 -4.16
C GLN A 66 5.42 -3.97 -2.80
N GLY A 67 4.81 -2.79 -2.70
CA GLY A 67 4.28 -2.23 -1.44
C GLY A 67 2.78 -2.41 -1.19
N ASN A 68 2.02 -3.05 -2.09
CA ASN A 68 0.55 -3.10 -1.98
C ASN A 68 0.00 -4.37 -1.32
N GLY A 69 0.84 -5.36 -1.01
CA GLY A 69 0.46 -6.61 -0.34
C GLY A 69 -0.26 -7.62 -1.24
N VAL A 70 -0.19 -7.44 -2.56
CA VAL A 70 -0.80 -8.34 -3.55
C VAL A 70 0.17 -9.43 -3.94
N ASP A 71 -0.35 -10.64 -4.04
CA ASP A 71 0.36 -11.75 -4.63
C ASP A 71 0.24 -11.69 -6.16
N TYR A 72 1.30 -11.23 -6.82
CA TYR A 72 1.43 -11.21 -8.27
C TYR A 72 2.02 -12.52 -8.86
N SER A 73 2.07 -13.60 -8.08
CA SER A 73 2.57 -14.89 -8.53
C SER A 73 1.47 -15.82 -9.07
N GLY A 74 1.87 -16.85 -9.80
CA GLY A 74 0.99 -17.89 -10.34
C GLY A 74 0.41 -17.57 -11.72
N SER A 75 -0.43 -18.48 -12.22
CA SER A 75 -1.04 -18.32 -13.54
C SER A 75 -2.04 -17.16 -13.55
N PRO A 76 -1.97 -16.25 -14.55
CA PRO A 76 -2.92 -15.15 -14.71
C PRO A 76 -4.36 -15.62 -14.95
N ASP A 77 -4.51 -16.76 -15.62
CA ASP A 77 -5.80 -17.31 -16.05
C ASP A 77 -6.39 -18.30 -15.03
N GLU A 78 -5.75 -18.51 -13.88
CA GLU A 78 -6.29 -19.35 -12.81
C GLU A 78 -7.55 -18.74 -12.21
N GLU A 79 -8.66 -19.48 -12.26
CA GLU A 79 -9.93 -19.12 -11.61
C GLU A 79 -9.88 -19.35 -10.11
N LEU A 80 -10.11 -18.30 -9.33
CA LEU A 80 -10.02 -18.35 -7.88
C LEU A 80 -11.39 -18.23 -7.22
N PRO A 81 -11.72 -19.12 -6.25
CA PRO A 81 -12.87 -18.92 -5.39
C PRO A 81 -12.61 -17.75 -4.41
N PRO A 82 -13.62 -17.28 -3.66
CA PRO A 82 -13.50 -16.11 -2.77
C PRO A 82 -12.30 -16.14 -1.81
N ALA A 83 -11.96 -17.31 -1.25
CA ALA A 83 -10.78 -17.46 -0.38
C ALA A 83 -9.45 -17.22 -1.12
N GLY A 84 -9.35 -17.70 -2.38
CA GLY A 84 -8.19 -17.45 -3.24
C GLY A 84 -8.09 -15.98 -3.65
N GLN A 85 -9.23 -15.35 -3.95
CA GLN A 85 -9.30 -13.91 -4.25
C GLN A 85 -8.81 -13.06 -3.08
N ALA A 86 -9.24 -13.39 -1.85
CA ALA A 86 -8.80 -12.73 -0.63
C ALA A 86 -7.28 -12.84 -0.43
N LYS A 87 -6.73 -14.05 -0.63
CA LYS A 87 -5.28 -14.31 -0.54
C LYS A 87 -4.51 -13.48 -1.55
N VAL A 88 -4.92 -13.48 -2.82
CA VAL A 88 -4.24 -12.72 -3.88
C VAL A 88 -4.24 -11.22 -3.59
N LEU A 89 -5.35 -10.68 -3.10
CA LEU A 89 -5.47 -9.25 -2.82
C LEU A 89 -4.88 -8.82 -1.48
N GLY A 90 -4.52 -9.76 -0.60
CA GLY A 90 -4.02 -9.46 0.75
C GLY A 90 -5.10 -8.91 1.70
N ILE A 91 -6.37 -9.25 1.48
CA ILE A 91 -7.52 -8.75 2.25
C ILE A 91 -8.28 -9.89 2.94
N SER A 92 -9.24 -9.55 3.81
CA SER A 92 -10.06 -10.56 4.48
C SER A 92 -11.07 -11.19 3.52
N ILE A 93 -11.39 -12.47 3.76
CA ILE A 93 -12.46 -13.16 3.02
C ILE A 93 -13.82 -12.47 3.21
N SER A 94 -14.07 -11.89 4.39
CA SER A 94 -15.28 -11.13 4.67
C SER A 94 -15.41 -9.89 3.78
N ALA A 95 -14.30 -9.24 3.42
CA ALA A 95 -14.32 -8.13 2.47
C ALA A 95 -14.76 -8.60 1.07
N ILE A 96 -14.24 -9.75 0.61
CA ILE A 96 -14.68 -10.35 -0.66
C ILE A 96 -16.17 -10.70 -0.63
N SER A 97 -16.66 -11.26 0.48
CA SER A 97 -18.09 -11.55 0.64
C SER A 97 -18.95 -10.29 0.53
N HIS A 98 -18.50 -9.17 1.12
CA HIS A 98 -19.20 -7.89 1.02
C HIS A 98 -19.18 -7.32 -0.40
N TYR A 99 -18.12 -7.56 -1.18
CA TYR A 99 -17.99 -7.05 -2.55
C TYR A 99 -18.98 -7.67 -3.52
N ARG A 100 -19.58 -8.82 -3.19
CA ARG A 100 -20.70 -9.37 -3.95
C ARG A 100 -21.92 -8.46 -3.90
N ASP A 101 -22.29 -8.02 -2.69
CA ASP A 101 -23.52 -7.28 -2.47
C ASP A 101 -23.32 -5.76 -2.66
N SER A 102 -22.10 -5.28 -2.41
CA SER A 102 -21.70 -3.88 -2.59
C SER A 102 -20.27 -3.81 -3.11
N PRO A 103 -20.08 -3.98 -4.44
CA PRO A 103 -18.75 -3.99 -5.05
C PRO A 103 -18.10 -2.60 -4.97
N PRO A 104 -16.80 -2.52 -4.65
CA PRO A 104 -16.07 -1.28 -4.77
C PRO A 104 -15.96 -0.86 -6.25
N PRO A 105 -15.71 0.43 -6.52
CA PRO A 105 -15.51 0.91 -7.89
C PRO A 105 -14.44 0.09 -8.62
N GLY A 106 -14.78 -0.43 -9.81
CA GLY A 106 -13.88 -1.23 -10.63
C GLY A 106 -13.73 -2.70 -10.21
N TRP A 107 -14.50 -3.19 -9.23
CA TRP A 107 -14.53 -4.62 -8.91
C TRP A 107 -14.95 -5.44 -10.15
N PRO A 108 -14.16 -6.44 -10.57
CA PRO A 108 -14.42 -7.14 -11.83
C PRO A 108 -15.63 -8.07 -11.70
N ALA A 109 -16.36 -8.26 -12.80
CA ALA A 109 -17.37 -9.31 -12.91
C ALA A 109 -16.71 -10.70 -12.80
N PRO A 110 -17.40 -11.71 -12.23
CA PRO A 110 -16.87 -13.07 -12.19
C PRO A 110 -16.76 -13.67 -13.59
N VAL A 111 -15.76 -14.54 -13.80
CA VAL A 111 -15.64 -15.37 -15.02
C VAL A 111 -16.52 -16.62 -14.95
N ARG A 112 -16.84 -17.05 -13.73
CA ARG A 112 -17.70 -18.20 -13.49
C ARG A 112 -18.45 -18.05 -12.17
N GLU A 113 -19.68 -18.49 -12.16
CA GLU A 113 -20.51 -18.58 -10.97
C GLU A 113 -20.91 -20.03 -10.75
N GLU A 114 -20.97 -20.45 -9.49
CA GLU A 114 -21.31 -21.81 -9.09
C GLU A 114 -22.35 -21.78 -7.97
N GLU A 115 -23.50 -22.40 -8.19
CA GLU A 115 -24.51 -22.58 -7.16
C GLU A 115 -24.10 -23.76 -6.26
N LEU A 116 -23.93 -23.47 -4.97
CA LEU A 116 -23.62 -24.49 -3.98
C LEU A 116 -24.93 -25.17 -3.53
N GLY A 117 -24.86 -26.42 -3.07
CA GLY A 117 -26.02 -27.14 -2.52
C GLY A 117 -26.71 -26.48 -1.29
N SER A 118 -26.16 -25.38 -0.79
CA SER A 118 -26.79 -24.50 0.22
C SER A 118 -27.63 -23.36 -0.37
N GLY A 119 -27.78 -23.28 -1.70
CA GLY A 119 -28.42 -22.17 -2.43
C GLY A 119 -27.58 -20.90 -2.48
N ARG A 120 -26.33 -20.93 -2.02
CA ARG A 120 -25.40 -19.79 -2.08
C ARG A 120 -24.62 -19.83 -3.38
N MET A 121 -24.49 -18.67 -4.03
CA MET A 121 -23.63 -18.48 -5.19
C MET A 121 -22.17 -18.26 -4.78
N ARG A 122 -21.26 -18.95 -5.49
CA ARG A 122 -19.81 -18.76 -5.41
C ARG A 122 -19.30 -18.16 -6.71
N GLU A 123 -18.69 -16.99 -6.59
CA GLU A 123 -18.12 -16.26 -7.73
C GLU A 123 -16.63 -16.53 -7.88
N TYR A 124 -16.21 -16.87 -9.10
CA TYR A 124 -14.82 -17.09 -9.48
C TYR A 124 -14.31 -15.93 -10.32
N ARG A 125 -13.08 -15.50 -10.05
CA ARG A 125 -12.36 -14.44 -10.76
C ARG A 125 -10.95 -14.90 -11.05
N THR A 126 -10.38 -14.47 -12.17
CA THR A 126 -9.00 -14.84 -12.50
C THR A 126 -7.98 -13.97 -11.77
N ARG A 127 -6.76 -14.46 -11.59
CA ARG A 127 -5.66 -13.62 -11.08
C ARG A 127 -5.47 -12.35 -11.90
N ARG A 128 -5.58 -12.43 -13.23
CA ARG A 128 -5.49 -11.28 -14.13
C ARG A 128 -6.53 -10.20 -13.79
N GLN A 129 -7.79 -10.58 -13.53
CA GLN A 129 -8.82 -9.64 -13.13
C GLN A 129 -8.49 -8.96 -11.79
N LEU A 130 -7.99 -9.72 -10.82
CA LEU A 130 -7.63 -9.20 -9.49
C LEU A 130 -6.40 -8.28 -9.54
N TRP A 131 -5.39 -8.61 -10.36
CA TRP A 131 -4.21 -7.77 -10.57
C TRP A 131 -4.55 -6.48 -11.31
N ALA A 132 -5.38 -6.55 -12.35
CA ALA A 132 -5.87 -5.36 -13.04
C ALA A 132 -6.64 -4.44 -12.07
N TYR A 133 -7.49 -5.01 -11.22
CA TYR A 133 -8.16 -4.27 -10.15
C TYR A 133 -7.17 -3.65 -9.15
N ALA A 134 -6.12 -4.38 -8.77
CA ALA A 134 -5.07 -3.88 -7.87
C ALA A 134 -4.27 -2.71 -8.46
N ASP A 135 -4.00 -2.76 -9.76
CA ASP A 135 -3.18 -1.77 -10.46
C ASP A 135 -3.98 -0.48 -10.76
N ALA A 136 -5.29 -0.60 -11.00
CA ALA A 136 -6.17 0.48 -11.45
C ALA A 136 -6.33 1.67 -10.48
N GLY A 137 -5.98 1.58 -9.20
CA GLY A 137 -6.03 2.75 -8.31
C GLY A 137 -6.11 2.45 -6.82
N PRO A 138 -6.22 3.49 -5.96
CA PRO A 138 -6.35 3.29 -4.53
C PRO A 138 -7.61 2.49 -4.23
N ARG A 139 -7.44 1.33 -3.59
CA ARG A 139 -8.55 0.48 -3.16
C ARG A 139 -9.36 1.21 -2.09
N ALA A 140 -10.42 1.90 -2.49
CA ALA A 140 -11.39 2.42 -1.56
C ALA A 140 -12.03 1.24 -0.80
N GLY A 141 -12.06 1.29 0.54
CA GLY A 141 -12.76 0.32 1.38
C GLY A 141 -12.07 -1.03 1.61
N ALA A 142 -10.89 -1.29 1.03
CA ALA A 142 -10.12 -2.48 1.34
C ALA A 142 -9.29 -2.24 2.61
N GLY A 143 -9.87 -2.52 3.78
CA GLY A 143 -9.10 -2.61 5.01
C GLY A 143 -7.93 -3.57 4.78
N ARG A 144 -6.69 -3.07 4.85
CA ARG A 144 -5.51 -3.94 4.84
C ARG A 144 -5.67 -4.93 5.98
N THR A 145 -5.42 -6.21 5.70
CA THR A 145 -5.32 -7.18 6.79
C THR A 145 -4.21 -6.67 7.72
N PRO A 146 -4.49 -6.40 9.01
CA PRO A 146 -3.45 -6.00 9.94
C PRO A 146 -2.35 -7.07 9.93
N ALA A 147 -1.09 -6.62 10.00
CA ALA A 147 0.05 -7.54 10.04
C ALA A 147 -0.19 -8.60 11.13
N LYS A 148 0.04 -9.88 10.81
CA LYS A 148 -0.10 -10.97 11.78
C LYS A 148 0.96 -10.80 12.87
N GLY A 149 0.54 -10.50 14.08
CA GLY A 149 1.39 -10.39 15.27
C GLY A 149 1.03 -9.16 16.12
N PRO A 150 1.48 -9.10 17.38
CA PRO A 150 1.41 -7.87 18.16
C PRO A 150 2.15 -6.77 17.38
N ASP A 151 1.55 -5.58 17.27
CA ASP A 151 2.21 -4.45 16.65
C ASP A 151 3.55 -4.22 17.39
N PRO A 152 4.70 -4.30 16.71
CA PRO A 152 6.01 -4.16 17.35
C PRO A 152 6.14 -2.82 18.09
N LYS A 153 5.41 -1.78 17.67
CA LYS A 153 5.36 -0.50 18.38
C LYS A 153 4.57 -0.56 19.68
N VAL A 154 3.55 -1.42 19.76
CA VAL A 154 2.79 -1.67 21.00
C VAL A 154 3.66 -2.42 22.00
N ALA A 155 4.43 -3.42 21.55
CA ALA A 155 5.40 -4.12 22.42
C ALA A 155 6.44 -3.16 23.00
N LEU A 156 7.06 -2.32 22.15
CA LEU A 156 8.00 -1.27 22.60
C LEU A 156 7.34 -0.26 23.54
N ALA A 157 6.07 0.06 23.33
CA ALA A 157 5.33 0.94 24.22
C ALA A 157 5.03 0.31 25.59
N VAL A 158 4.77 -1.01 25.65
CA VAL A 158 4.64 -1.76 26.92
C VAL A 158 5.95 -1.71 27.70
N GLU A 159 7.08 -1.99 27.05
CA GLU A 159 8.41 -1.91 27.68
C GLU A 159 8.71 -0.50 28.20
N ALA A 160 8.42 0.53 27.41
CA ALA A 160 8.66 1.92 27.80
C ALA A 160 7.79 2.39 28.97
N LEU A 161 6.53 1.92 29.06
CA LEU A 161 5.65 2.20 30.19
C LEU A 161 6.11 1.45 31.45
N ALA A 162 6.58 0.21 31.32
CA ALA A 162 7.12 -0.56 32.43
C ALA A 162 8.43 0.02 32.98
N ALA A 163 9.31 0.52 32.11
CA ALA A 163 10.57 1.16 32.49
C ALA A 163 10.39 2.52 33.17
N ALA A 164 9.25 3.20 32.97
CA ALA A 164 8.99 4.52 33.54
C ALA A 164 7.50 4.69 33.95
N PRO A 165 7.03 4.01 35.01
CA PRO A 165 5.60 3.93 35.37
C PRO A 165 4.96 5.28 35.74
N GLY A 166 5.75 6.31 36.04
CA GLY A 166 5.27 7.67 36.32
C GLY A 166 5.25 8.64 35.12
N ARG A 167 5.79 8.24 33.96
CA ARG A 167 5.88 9.12 32.79
C ARG A 167 4.51 9.25 32.11
N LYS A 168 4.18 10.47 31.65
CA LYS A 168 2.91 10.69 30.93
C LYS A 168 2.93 9.93 29.60
N ALA A 169 1.77 9.44 29.15
CA ALA A 169 1.64 8.76 27.86
C ALA A 169 2.12 9.63 26.68
N GLY A 170 1.84 10.93 26.73
CA GLY A 170 2.27 11.88 25.70
C GLY A 170 3.80 12.02 25.61
N GLU A 171 4.47 12.02 26.76
CA GLU A 171 5.94 12.09 26.87
C GLU A 171 6.58 10.76 26.44
N THR A 172 5.98 9.64 26.83
CA THR A 172 6.40 8.30 26.41
C THR A 172 6.30 8.15 24.89
N ALA A 173 5.19 8.60 24.29
CA ALA A 173 5.01 8.59 22.84
C ALA A 173 5.99 9.52 22.11
N ALA A 174 6.33 10.67 22.70
CA ALA A 174 7.31 11.59 22.12
C ALA A 174 8.72 10.99 22.13
N ALA A 175 9.14 10.40 23.26
CA ALA A 175 10.42 9.73 23.37
C ALA A 175 10.55 8.55 22.40
N LEU A 176 9.50 7.73 22.27
CA LEU A 176 9.48 6.62 21.31
C LEU A 176 9.54 7.09 19.85
N ALA A 177 8.89 8.23 19.53
CA ALA A 177 8.95 8.84 18.21
C ALA A 177 10.35 9.35 17.87
N GLU A 178 11.04 9.94 18.85
CA GLU A 178 12.41 10.42 18.70
C GLU A 178 13.41 9.25 18.56
N GLN A 179 13.26 8.21 19.38
CA GLN A 179 14.20 7.09 19.44
C GLN A 179 14.08 6.11 18.26
N HIS A 180 12.85 5.82 17.81
CA HIS A 180 12.59 4.80 16.80
C HIS A 180 12.07 5.38 15.47
N GLY A 181 11.94 6.71 15.39
CA GLY A 181 11.36 7.39 14.24
C GLY A 181 9.85 7.16 14.10
N GLY A 182 9.25 7.83 13.12
CA GLY A 182 7.82 7.80 12.84
C GLY A 182 7.01 8.89 13.54
N GLY A 183 5.73 8.99 13.20
CA GLY A 183 4.87 10.09 13.66
C GLY A 183 4.42 9.95 15.12
N LEU A 184 4.41 11.07 15.86
CA LEU A 184 3.92 11.13 17.24
C LEU A 184 2.51 10.56 17.41
N SER A 185 1.62 10.77 16.43
CA SER A 185 0.26 10.22 16.44
C SER A 185 0.23 8.68 16.41
N THR A 186 1.20 8.06 15.74
CA THR A 186 1.35 6.60 15.70
C THR A 186 1.78 6.06 17.05
N TRP A 187 2.77 6.71 17.67
CA TRP A 187 3.25 6.33 19.00
C TRP A 187 2.24 6.59 20.11
N LYS A 188 1.43 7.65 20.01
CA LYS A 188 0.29 7.86 20.92
C LYS A 188 -0.71 6.71 20.87
N ARG A 189 -1.07 6.24 19.66
CA ARG A 189 -1.94 5.06 19.49
C ARG A 189 -1.33 3.81 20.10
N ALA A 190 -0.04 3.57 19.86
CA ALA A 190 0.66 2.41 20.42
C ALA A 190 0.69 2.43 21.95
N VAL A 191 0.99 3.58 22.57
CA VAL A 191 0.98 3.75 24.03
C VAL A 191 -0.42 3.61 24.63
N THR A 192 -1.45 4.14 23.97
CA THR A 192 -2.84 3.94 24.41
C THR A 192 -3.25 2.47 24.37
N GLU A 193 -2.85 1.74 23.33
CA GLU A 193 -3.17 0.31 23.22
C GLU A 193 -2.37 -0.52 24.23
N ALA A 194 -1.09 -0.21 24.46
CA ALA A 194 -0.26 -0.83 25.49
C ALA A 194 -0.88 -0.71 26.89
N ARG A 195 -1.47 0.45 27.23
CA ARG A 195 -2.19 0.68 28.50
C ARG A 195 -3.48 -0.13 28.67
N LYS A 196 -4.04 -0.69 27.60
CA LYS A 196 -5.20 -1.58 27.70
C LYS A 196 -4.81 -3.03 27.94
N GLN A 197 -3.54 -3.38 27.72
CA GLN A 197 -3.02 -4.75 27.83
C GLN A 197 -2.40 -5.05 29.20
N GLY A 198 -2.11 -4.04 30.01
CA GLY A 198 -1.68 -4.14 31.41
C GLY A 198 -2.66 -3.44 32.33
#